data_AF-A0A932PNN2-F1
#
_entry.id   AF-A0A932PNN2-F1
#
_cell.length_a   1.000
_cell.length_b   1.000
_cell.length_c   1.000
_cell.angle_alpha   90.00
_cell.angle_beta   90.00
_cell.angle_gamma   90.00
#
_symmetry.space_group_name_H-M   'P 1'
#
loop_
_entity.id
_entity.type
_entity.pdbx_description
1 polymer ?
#
loop_
_entity_poly.entity_id
_entity_poly.type
_entity_poly.pdbx_seq_one_letter_code
_entity_poly.pdbx_strand_id
1 'polypeptide(L)'
;MKRLGELLVEGGLITPAQLQSAITHQKIARGRLGSNLVALGYISEEVLMDFLSRQTGVPRLDVRNLDVAPQVLRLVPHRLADQFTVLPISTKEPKSLVLAMSDPSDLNAIDSARFASGLSIEPVVASHSALRKAITDLYRRLDAPSEGLTVDLGTDPGLDEALPVSFTLAPLPLPSPPPPPLTAFPKDPFYDGPAAPTQPVNIDPFGLFEAAPQRVPPVATPNPALVHSRVAPQTVRRLENYQTRTLVLGLIRLFQRRGIIGQDELQHLLLNLIEAGEIKDDDRVG
;
A
#
# COMPACT_ATOMS: atom_id res chain seq x y z
N MET A 1 24.30 5.80 -11.27
CA MET A 1 23.24 6.54 -10.56
C MET A 1 23.19 6.05 -9.11
N LYS A 2 23.26 6.97 -8.15
CA LYS A 2 23.06 6.62 -6.72
C LYS A 2 21.59 6.26 -6.50
N ARG A 3 21.31 5.30 -5.59
CA ARG A 3 19.94 4.89 -5.30
C ARG A 3 19.25 5.96 -4.45
N LEU A 4 17.93 6.15 -4.61
CA LEU A 4 17.16 7.14 -3.84
C LEU A 4 17.39 7.01 -2.32
N GLY A 5 17.45 5.77 -1.82
CA GLY A 5 17.71 5.52 -0.40
C GLY A 5 19.07 6.01 0.08
N GLU A 6 20.12 5.83 -0.73
CA GLU A 6 21.48 6.30 -0.41
C GLU A 6 21.53 7.83 -0.40
N LEU A 7 20.84 8.46 -1.37
CA LEU A 7 20.76 9.92 -1.46
C LEU A 7 20.03 10.54 -0.26
N LEU A 8 18.97 9.87 0.24
CA LEU A 8 18.27 10.31 1.44
C LEU A 8 19.14 10.17 2.72
N VAL A 9 20.00 9.16 2.79
CA VAL A 9 20.96 8.98 3.88
C VAL A 9 22.07 10.04 3.81
N GLU A 10 22.62 10.28 2.62
CA GLU A 10 23.63 11.33 2.38
C GLU A 10 23.09 12.73 2.70
N GLY A 11 21.81 12.97 2.41
CA GLY A 11 21.09 14.20 2.77
C GLY A 11 20.74 14.32 4.25
N GLY A 12 21.05 13.32 5.08
CA GLY A 12 20.76 13.33 6.51
C GLY A 12 19.27 13.24 6.86
N LEU A 13 18.41 12.90 5.90
CA LEU A 13 16.96 12.82 6.09
C LEU A 13 16.53 11.51 6.76
N ILE A 14 17.30 10.44 6.53
CA ILE A 14 17.06 9.13 7.14
C ILE A 14 18.40 8.49 7.57
N THR A 15 18.35 7.56 8.52
CA THR A 15 19.51 6.77 8.92
C THR A 15 19.66 5.50 8.07
N PRO A 16 20.88 4.91 7.98
CA PRO A 16 21.07 3.63 7.30
C PRO A 16 20.19 2.50 7.86
N ALA A 17 19.94 2.51 9.18
CA ALA A 17 19.05 1.55 9.83
C ALA A 17 17.58 1.72 9.39
N GLN A 18 17.09 2.97 9.29
CA GLN A 18 15.75 3.27 8.78
C GLN A 18 15.61 2.87 7.32
N LEU A 19 16.63 3.10 6.49
CA LEU A 19 16.66 2.65 5.10
C LEU A 19 16.53 1.12 5.01
N GLN A 20 17.29 0.38 5.81
CA GLN A 20 17.24 -1.08 5.80
C GLN A 20 15.88 -1.62 6.26
N SER A 21 15.29 -1.01 7.28
CA SER A 21 13.93 -1.30 7.72
C SER A 21 12.91 -1.07 6.59
N ALA A 22 13.00 0.08 5.90
CA ALA A 22 12.12 0.40 4.78
C ALA A 22 12.27 -0.54 3.58
N ILE A 23 13.49 -0.98 3.24
CA ILE A 23 13.73 -1.98 2.20
C ILE A 23 13.12 -3.33 2.59
N THR A 24 13.23 -3.72 3.86
CA THR A 24 12.65 -4.97 4.38
C THR A 24 11.13 -4.91 4.31
N HIS A 25 10.55 -3.78 4.72
CA HIS A 25 9.11 -3.53 4.60
C HIS A 25 8.65 -3.54 3.13
N GLN A 26 9.41 -2.91 2.22
CA GLN A 26 9.11 -2.90 0.79
C GLN A 26 9.05 -4.31 0.18
N LYS A 27 9.88 -5.26 0.65
CA LYS A 27 9.82 -6.65 0.18
C LYS A 27 8.49 -7.32 0.52
N ILE A 28 7.88 -6.93 1.64
CA ILE A 28 6.63 -7.49 2.16
C ILE A 28 5.43 -6.74 1.59
N ALA A 29 5.37 -5.43 1.81
CA ALA A 29 4.25 -4.56 1.42
C ALA A 29 4.24 -4.21 -0.07
N ARG A 30 5.35 -4.43 -0.78
CA ARG A 30 5.59 -3.97 -2.17
C ARG A 30 5.47 -2.44 -2.28
N GLY A 31 5.42 -1.94 -3.51
CA GLY A 31 5.39 -0.50 -3.79
C GLY A 31 6.75 0.19 -3.77
N ARG A 32 6.74 1.52 -3.82
CA ARG A 32 7.94 2.35 -3.94
C ARG A 32 8.62 2.57 -2.59
N LEU A 33 9.96 2.74 -2.59
CA LEU A 33 10.74 2.92 -1.37
C LEU A 33 10.35 4.22 -0.64
N GLY A 34 10.17 5.33 -1.36
CA GLY A 34 9.75 6.61 -0.80
C GLY A 34 8.40 6.52 -0.07
N SER A 35 7.40 5.91 -0.71
CA SER A 35 6.08 5.70 -0.09
C SER A 35 6.17 4.83 1.18
N ASN A 36 7.05 3.82 1.20
CA ASN A 36 7.28 2.98 2.38
C ASN A 36 7.97 3.77 3.52
N LEU A 37 8.93 4.64 3.20
CA LEU A 37 9.57 5.51 4.20
C LEU A 37 8.57 6.46 4.87
N VAL A 38 7.62 7.00 4.10
CA VAL A 38 6.53 7.84 4.62
C VAL A 38 5.56 7.01 5.45
N ALA A 39 5.18 5.81 4.99
CA ALA A 39 4.26 4.93 5.71
C ALA A 39 4.81 4.46 7.07
N LEU A 40 6.14 4.26 7.16
CA LEU A 40 6.83 3.92 8.42
C LEU A 40 7.06 5.15 9.33
N GLY A 41 6.73 6.35 8.87
CA GLY A 41 6.89 7.60 9.62
C GLY A 41 8.35 8.07 9.75
N TYR A 42 9.26 7.56 8.92
CA TYR A 42 10.67 7.96 8.97
C TYR A 42 10.91 9.32 8.29
N ILE A 43 10.09 9.67 7.30
CA ILE A 43 10.16 10.95 6.58
C ILE A 43 8.73 11.45 6.34
N SER A 44 8.52 12.76 6.39
CA SER A 44 7.24 13.34 5.99
C SER A 44 7.13 13.38 4.47
N GLU A 45 5.90 13.36 3.97
CA GLU A 45 5.64 13.37 2.53
C GLU A 45 6.13 14.67 1.86
N GLU A 46 5.98 15.81 2.55
CA GLU A 46 6.47 17.11 2.09
C GLU A 46 7.99 17.15 1.94
N VAL A 47 8.72 16.61 2.92
CA VAL A 47 10.19 16.56 2.88
C VAL A 47 10.68 15.64 1.76
N LEU A 48 10.00 14.50 1.55
CA LEU A 48 10.30 13.61 0.42
C LEU A 48 10.07 14.30 -0.92
N MET A 49 8.95 15.01 -1.08
CA MET A 49 8.65 15.76 -2.31
C MET A 49 9.70 16.83 -2.59
N ASP A 50 10.09 17.61 -1.57
CA ASP A 50 11.10 18.65 -1.71
C ASP A 50 12.46 18.07 -2.09
N PHE A 51 12.81 16.92 -1.52
CA PHE A 51 14.03 16.20 -1.87
C PHE A 51 14.01 15.74 -3.33
N LEU A 52 12.92 15.09 -3.76
CA LEU A 52 12.75 14.59 -5.13
C LEU A 52 12.75 15.74 -6.15
N SER A 53 12.08 16.84 -5.84
CA SER A 53 12.06 18.05 -6.67
C SER A 53 13.46 18.61 -6.89
N ARG A 54 14.25 18.75 -5.82
CA ARG A 54 15.64 19.23 -5.89
C ARG A 54 16.55 18.27 -6.66
N GLN A 55 16.38 16.97 -6.44
CA GLN A 55 17.21 15.95 -7.08
C GLN A 55 16.95 15.82 -8.58
N THR A 56 15.68 15.92 -8.99
CA THR A 56 15.28 15.72 -10.39
C THR A 56 15.14 17.02 -11.18
N GLY A 57 15.15 18.18 -10.50
CA GLY A 57 14.92 19.49 -11.12
C GLY A 57 13.45 19.73 -11.51
N VAL A 58 12.54 18.88 -11.03
CA VAL A 58 11.11 18.89 -11.38
C VAL A 58 10.33 19.74 -10.38
N PRO A 59 9.41 20.62 -10.81
CA PRO A 59 8.62 21.43 -9.89
C PRO A 59 7.64 20.59 -9.06
N ARG A 60 7.25 21.11 -7.89
CA ARG A 60 6.23 20.53 -7.02
C ARG A 60 4.86 21.15 -7.28
N LEU A 61 3.80 20.36 -7.21
CA LEU A 61 2.41 20.82 -7.35
C LEU A 61 1.51 20.10 -6.35
N ASP A 62 0.62 20.87 -5.74
CA ASP A 62 -0.43 20.32 -4.88
C ASP A 62 -1.64 19.92 -5.72
N VAL A 63 -2.09 18.68 -5.56
CA VAL A 63 -3.18 18.07 -6.35
C VAL A 63 -4.51 17.97 -5.61
N ARG A 64 -4.58 18.41 -4.34
CA ARG A 64 -5.78 18.22 -3.49
C ARG A 64 -7.04 18.91 -4.01
N ASN A 65 -6.92 20.05 -4.69
CA ASN A 65 -8.05 20.87 -5.14
C ASN A 65 -7.97 21.19 -6.65
N LEU A 66 -7.28 20.37 -7.43
CA LEU A 66 -7.17 20.57 -8.88
C LEU A 66 -8.42 20.04 -9.59
N ASP A 67 -9.06 20.90 -10.38
CA ASP A 67 -10.08 20.48 -11.34
C ASP A 67 -9.41 20.29 -12.70
N VAL A 68 -9.47 19.06 -13.21
CA VAL A 68 -8.82 18.67 -14.46
C VAL A 68 -9.90 18.47 -15.51
N ALA A 69 -9.69 19.04 -16.71
CA ALA A 69 -10.62 18.87 -17.82
C ALA A 69 -10.80 17.37 -18.17
N PRO A 70 -12.04 16.87 -18.38
CA PRO A 70 -12.31 15.47 -18.70
C PRO A 70 -11.55 14.96 -19.94
N GLN A 71 -11.32 15.85 -20.91
CA GLN A 71 -10.55 15.55 -22.13
C GLN A 71 -9.09 15.18 -21.81
N VAL A 72 -8.49 15.83 -20.81
CA VAL A 72 -7.11 15.58 -20.37
C VAL A 72 -7.03 14.29 -19.56
N LEU A 73 -8.02 14.03 -18.68
CA LEU A 73 -8.10 12.78 -17.92
C LEU A 73 -8.19 11.54 -18.82
N ARG A 74 -8.92 11.64 -19.94
CA ARG A 74 -9.07 10.55 -20.92
C ARG A 74 -7.78 10.17 -21.64
N LEU A 75 -6.75 11.03 -21.65
CA LEU A 75 -5.47 10.74 -22.28
C LEU A 75 -4.70 9.62 -21.56
N VAL A 76 -4.96 9.43 -20.26
CA VAL A 76 -4.34 8.38 -19.46
C VAL A 76 -5.44 7.48 -18.90
N PRO A 77 -5.47 6.18 -19.23
CA PRO A 77 -6.47 5.27 -18.69
C PRO A 77 -6.38 5.13 -17.16
N HIS A 78 -7.52 4.97 -16.49
CA HIS A 78 -7.59 4.83 -15.02
C HIS A 78 -6.66 3.73 -14.48
N ARG A 79 -6.62 2.58 -15.15
CA ARG A 79 -5.74 1.45 -14.80
C ARG A 79 -4.27 1.85 -14.71
N LEU A 80 -3.80 2.67 -15.67
CA LEU A 80 -2.43 3.14 -15.73
C LEU A 80 -2.18 4.20 -14.66
N ALA A 81 -3.12 5.15 -14.52
CA ALA A 81 -3.07 6.18 -13.49
C ALA A 81 -2.96 5.58 -12.08
N ASP A 82 -3.75 4.56 -11.76
CA ASP A 82 -3.73 3.88 -10.47
C ASP A 82 -2.44 3.07 -10.26
N GLN A 83 -2.06 2.25 -11.24
CA GLN A 83 -0.87 1.38 -11.17
C GLN A 83 0.42 2.16 -10.92
N PHE A 84 0.63 3.26 -11.64
CA PHE A 84 1.84 4.07 -11.51
C PHE A 84 1.66 5.25 -10.54
N THR A 85 0.44 5.44 -10.02
CA THR A 85 0.06 6.61 -9.21
C THR A 85 0.48 7.91 -9.91
N VAL A 86 -0.10 8.13 -11.10
CA VAL A 86 0.12 9.32 -11.93
C VAL A 86 -1.21 9.95 -12.32
N LEU A 87 -1.24 11.28 -12.44
CA LEU A 87 -2.45 12.04 -12.77
C LEU A 87 -2.14 13.07 -13.86
N PRO A 88 -2.79 13.00 -15.04
CA PRO A 88 -2.65 14.05 -16.05
C PRO A 88 -3.33 15.34 -15.57
N ILE A 89 -2.65 16.49 -15.67
CA ILE A 89 -3.13 17.78 -15.13
C ILE A 89 -3.57 18.72 -16.25
N SER A 90 -2.72 18.92 -17.25
CA SER A 90 -3.02 19.84 -18.35
C SER A 90 -2.17 19.51 -19.58
N THR A 91 -2.68 19.80 -20.76
CA THR A 91 -1.90 19.80 -22.00
C THR A 91 -1.31 21.17 -22.28
N LYS A 92 -0.06 21.22 -22.72
CA LYS A 92 0.63 22.43 -23.17
C LYS A 92 1.04 22.26 -24.63
N GLU A 93 1.11 23.38 -25.35
CA GLU A 93 1.63 23.41 -26.71
C GLU A 93 3.17 23.30 -26.71
N PRO A 94 3.81 22.71 -27.75
CA PRO A 94 3.20 22.21 -28.99
C PRO A 94 2.68 20.77 -28.94
N LYS A 95 2.98 19.97 -27.89
CA LYS A 95 2.44 18.60 -27.70
C LYS A 95 2.84 17.98 -26.35
N SER A 96 2.83 18.74 -25.27
CA SER A 96 3.25 18.26 -23.95
C SER A 96 2.07 18.01 -23.02
N LEU A 97 2.19 16.98 -22.17
CA LEU A 97 1.25 16.65 -21.10
C LEU A 97 1.96 16.85 -19.77
N VAL A 98 1.43 17.78 -18.97
CA VAL A 98 1.85 17.96 -17.58
C VAL A 98 1.28 16.79 -16.78
N LEU A 99 2.18 15.97 -16.23
CA LEU A 99 1.84 14.75 -15.51
C LEU A 99 2.30 14.87 -14.06
N ALA A 100 1.34 14.87 -13.13
CA ALA A 100 1.67 14.79 -11.72
C ALA A 100 2.03 13.35 -11.35
N MET A 101 3.18 13.17 -10.71
CA MET A 101 3.76 11.87 -10.39
C MET A 101 4.20 11.82 -8.93
N SER A 102 4.01 10.67 -8.29
CA SER A 102 4.49 10.43 -6.93
C SER A 102 6.01 10.31 -6.85
N ASP A 103 6.65 9.77 -7.89
CA ASP A 103 8.10 9.77 -8.02
C ASP A 103 8.52 9.92 -9.50
N PRO A 104 9.21 11.03 -9.84
CA PRO A 104 9.59 11.40 -11.21
C PRO A 104 10.81 10.61 -11.74
N SER A 105 11.46 9.80 -10.91
CA SER A 105 12.61 8.99 -11.34
C SER A 105 12.18 7.65 -11.98
N ASP A 106 10.90 7.30 -11.91
CA ASP A 106 10.36 6.09 -12.53
C ASP A 106 10.13 6.31 -14.03
N LEU A 107 11.13 5.93 -14.82
CA LEU A 107 11.10 6.00 -16.27
C LEU A 107 9.99 5.15 -16.88
N ASN A 108 9.64 4.01 -16.27
CA ASN A 108 8.57 3.15 -16.80
C ASN A 108 7.21 3.84 -16.73
N ALA A 109 6.97 4.60 -15.65
CA ALA A 109 5.75 5.40 -15.51
C ALA A 109 5.68 6.52 -16.58
N ILE A 110 6.82 7.19 -16.83
CA ILE A 110 6.92 8.23 -17.87
C ILE A 110 6.68 7.64 -19.26
N ASP A 111 7.33 6.53 -19.60
CA ASP A 111 7.23 5.90 -20.92
C ASP A 111 5.84 5.32 -21.15
N SER A 112 5.24 4.70 -20.14
CA SER A 112 3.88 4.16 -20.23
C SER A 112 2.85 5.29 -20.43
N ALA A 113 2.99 6.40 -19.70
CA ALA A 113 2.12 7.57 -19.87
C ALA A 113 2.33 8.26 -21.22
N ARG A 114 3.58 8.36 -21.69
CA ARG A 114 3.92 8.87 -23.03
C ARG A 114 3.28 8.02 -24.11
N PHE A 115 3.37 6.70 -24.01
CA PHE A 115 2.79 5.78 -24.98
C PHE A 115 1.26 5.85 -25.00
N ALA A 116 0.62 5.89 -23.82
CA ALA A 116 -0.83 5.99 -23.72
C ALA A 116 -1.38 7.32 -24.25
N SER A 117 -0.71 8.44 -23.95
CA SER A 117 -1.17 9.78 -24.35
C SER A 117 -0.75 10.19 -25.76
N GLY A 118 0.33 9.63 -26.30
CA GLY A 118 0.95 10.08 -27.55
C GLY A 118 1.57 11.49 -27.47
N LEU A 119 1.80 12.00 -26.25
CA LEU A 119 2.31 13.33 -25.95
C LEU A 119 3.66 13.26 -25.24
N SER A 120 4.43 14.35 -25.31
CA SER A 120 5.66 14.48 -24.51
C SER A 120 5.32 14.77 -23.05
N ILE A 121 5.88 14.01 -22.13
CA ILE A 121 5.57 14.16 -20.70
C ILE A 121 6.44 15.25 -20.07
N GLU A 122 5.79 16.20 -19.40
CA GLU A 122 6.40 17.15 -18.48
C GLU A 122 6.05 16.71 -17.05
N PRO A 123 6.94 16.01 -16.34
CA PRO A 123 6.64 15.50 -15.01
C PRO A 123 6.54 16.66 -14.02
N VAL A 124 5.72 16.47 -12.98
CA VAL A 124 5.58 17.37 -11.83
C VAL A 124 5.45 16.50 -10.57
N VAL A 125 6.15 16.85 -9.49
CA VAL A 125 6.12 16.06 -8.25
C VAL A 125 4.89 16.41 -7.43
N ALA A 126 4.12 15.41 -7.03
CA ALA A 126 2.97 15.56 -6.15
C ALA A 126 2.96 14.47 -5.06
N SER A 127 2.23 14.73 -3.98
CA SER A 127 2.07 13.78 -2.88
C SER A 127 1.40 12.50 -3.37
N HIS A 128 1.98 11.36 -3.01
CA HIS A 128 1.46 10.02 -3.28
C HIS A 128 0.07 9.81 -2.67
N SER A 129 -0.14 10.27 -1.44
CA SER A 129 -1.43 10.21 -0.74
C SER A 129 -2.48 11.09 -1.42
N ALA A 130 -2.10 12.30 -1.82
CA ALA A 130 -2.99 13.24 -2.52
C ALA A 130 -3.36 12.73 -3.92
N LEU A 131 -2.38 12.22 -4.68
CA LEU A 131 -2.59 11.64 -6.00
C LEU A 131 -3.59 10.48 -5.97
N ARG A 132 -3.44 9.52 -5.05
CA ARG A 132 -4.38 8.39 -4.97
C ARG A 132 -5.82 8.81 -4.70
N LYS A 133 -6.01 9.80 -3.83
CA LYS A 133 -7.34 10.38 -3.58
C LYS A 133 -7.88 11.05 -4.85
N ALA A 134 -7.09 11.94 -5.45
CA ALA A 134 -7.48 12.66 -6.67
C ALA A 134 -7.79 11.71 -7.84
N ILE A 135 -6.99 10.67 -8.06
CA ILE A 135 -7.23 9.65 -9.09
C ILE A 135 -8.57 8.95 -8.83
N THR A 136 -8.83 8.54 -7.59
CA THR A 136 -10.09 7.87 -7.24
C THR A 136 -11.30 8.77 -7.51
N ASP A 137 -11.22 10.05 -7.12
CA ASP A 137 -12.35 10.97 -7.21
C ASP A 137 -12.58 11.47 -8.64
N LEU A 138 -11.52 11.85 -9.37
CA LEU A 138 -11.61 12.39 -10.72
C LEU A 138 -12.02 11.34 -11.75
N TYR A 139 -11.46 10.13 -11.69
CA TYR A 139 -11.85 9.07 -12.63
C TYR A 139 -13.24 8.52 -12.32
N ARG A 140 -13.65 8.47 -11.04
CA ARG A 140 -15.05 8.13 -10.70
C ARG A 140 -16.04 9.16 -11.27
N ARG A 141 -15.70 10.46 -11.21
CA ARG A 141 -16.51 11.53 -11.84
C ARG A 141 -16.54 11.41 -13.36
N LEU A 142 -15.48 10.94 -13.99
CA LEU A 142 -15.40 10.73 -15.43
C LEU A 142 -16.28 9.58 -15.93
N ASP A 143 -16.35 8.50 -15.14
CA ASP A 143 -17.15 7.30 -15.44
C ASP A 143 -18.61 7.43 -15.01
N ALA A 144 -18.97 8.47 -14.25
CA ALA A 144 -20.34 8.74 -13.89
C ALA A 144 -21.18 8.90 -15.17
N PRO A 145 -22.31 8.19 -15.33
CA PRO A 145 -23.23 8.44 -16.42
C PRO A 145 -23.59 9.92 -16.37
N SER A 146 -23.28 10.67 -17.43
CA SER A 146 -23.77 12.03 -17.57
C SER A 146 -25.29 11.96 -17.49
N GLU A 147 -25.89 12.39 -16.37
CA GLU A 147 -27.32 12.63 -16.33
C GLU A 147 -27.66 13.53 -17.50
N GLY A 148 -28.61 13.06 -18.30
CA GLY A 148 -28.76 13.43 -19.69
C GLY A 148 -28.75 14.93 -19.92
N LEU A 149 -27.80 15.38 -20.74
CA LEU A 149 -28.12 16.44 -21.67
C LEU A 149 -29.08 15.82 -22.70
N THR A 150 -30.36 15.75 -22.35
CA THR A 150 -31.42 15.65 -23.35
C THR A 150 -31.31 16.93 -24.16
N VAL A 151 -30.61 16.86 -25.29
CA VAL A 151 -30.76 17.85 -26.34
C VAL A 151 -32.21 17.76 -26.75
N ASP A 152 -33.00 18.72 -26.28
CA ASP A 152 -34.36 18.96 -26.75
C ASP A 152 -34.25 19.24 -28.25
N LEU A 153 -34.46 18.20 -29.06
CA LEU A 153 -34.66 18.32 -30.48
C LEU A 153 -36.05 18.94 -30.67
N GLY A 154 -36.10 20.26 -30.51
CA GLY A 154 -37.21 21.10 -30.93
C GLY A 154 -37.58 20.70 -32.35
N THR A 155 -38.71 20.02 -32.45
CA THR A 155 -39.27 19.52 -33.69
C THR A 155 -39.97 20.68 -34.37
N ASP A 156 -39.30 21.36 -35.30
CA ASP A 156 -39.95 22.23 -36.27
C ASP A 156 -40.44 21.37 -37.46
N PRO A 157 -41.75 21.39 -37.80
CA PRO A 157 -42.28 20.64 -38.93
C PRO A 157 -42.18 21.48 -40.21
N GLY A 158 -41.58 20.87 -41.24
CA GLY A 158 -41.69 21.32 -42.62
C GLY A 158 -40.37 21.80 -43.19
N LEU A 159 -39.82 20.99 -44.11
CA LEU A 159 -39.55 21.37 -45.48
C LEU A 159 -39.20 20.09 -46.25
N ASP A 160 -39.95 19.84 -47.31
CA ASP A 160 -39.64 18.89 -48.38
C ASP A 160 -38.20 19.09 -48.87
N GLU A 161 -37.46 18.00 -49.05
CA GLU A 161 -36.48 17.79 -50.14
C GLU A 161 -35.97 16.34 -50.01
N ALA A 162 -36.33 15.52 -50.99
CA ALA A 162 -35.98 14.11 -51.05
C ALA A 162 -34.49 13.93 -51.40
N LEU A 163 -33.73 13.28 -50.52
CA LEU A 163 -32.47 12.63 -50.87
C LEU A 163 -32.52 11.16 -50.44
N PRO A 164 -32.34 10.18 -51.35
CA PRO A 164 -32.33 8.78 -50.97
C PRO A 164 -30.95 8.44 -50.39
N VAL A 165 -30.82 8.51 -49.07
CA VAL A 165 -29.65 7.94 -48.38
C VAL A 165 -29.97 6.47 -48.08
N SER A 166 -29.58 5.58 -48.99
CA SER A 166 -29.63 4.13 -48.73
C SER A 166 -28.63 3.78 -47.64
N PHE A 167 -29.12 3.64 -46.41
CA PHE A 167 -28.38 2.96 -45.34
C PHE A 167 -28.48 1.45 -45.58
N THR A 168 -27.46 0.86 -46.19
CA THR A 168 -27.27 -0.58 -46.15
C THR A 168 -26.92 -0.95 -44.72
N LEU A 169 -27.90 -1.47 -43.98
CA LEU A 169 -27.68 -2.04 -42.65
C LEU A 169 -26.73 -3.25 -42.82
N ALA A 170 -25.49 -3.13 -42.34
CA ALA A 170 -24.65 -4.32 -42.19
C ALA A 170 -25.35 -5.28 -41.20
N PRO A 171 -25.42 -6.59 -41.48
CA PRO A 171 -26.05 -7.54 -40.57
C PRO A 171 -25.39 -7.46 -39.19
N LEU A 172 -26.22 -7.41 -38.14
CA LEU A 172 -25.75 -7.50 -36.76
C LEU A 172 -24.87 -8.76 -36.59
N PRO A 173 -23.73 -8.67 -35.90
CA PRO A 173 -22.95 -9.85 -35.57
C PRO A 173 -23.82 -10.81 -34.74
N LEU A 174 -23.89 -12.07 -35.18
CA LEU A 174 -24.61 -13.13 -34.46
C LEU A 174 -24.08 -13.25 -33.03
N PRO A 175 -24.94 -13.52 -32.04
CA PRO A 175 -24.50 -13.79 -30.68
C PRO A 175 -23.59 -15.02 -30.65
N SER A 176 -22.45 -14.90 -29.98
CA SER A 176 -21.52 -16.01 -29.71
C SER A 176 -22.28 -17.15 -29.01
N PRO A 177 -22.02 -18.43 -29.35
CA PRO A 177 -22.63 -19.54 -28.63
C PRO A 177 -22.20 -19.49 -27.14
N PRO A 178 -23.10 -19.89 -26.21
CA PRO A 178 -22.76 -19.94 -24.79
C PRO A 178 -21.59 -20.91 -24.57
N PRO A 179 -20.71 -20.62 -23.60
CA PRO A 179 -19.62 -21.53 -23.26
C PRO A 179 -20.18 -22.90 -22.83
N PRO A 180 -19.49 -24.01 -23.15
CA PRO A 180 -19.92 -25.32 -22.70
C PRO A 180 -19.97 -25.36 -21.16
N PRO A 181 -20.89 -26.15 -20.57
CA PRO A 181 -20.93 -26.32 -19.12
C PRO A 181 -19.57 -26.82 -18.65
N LEU A 182 -19.07 -26.22 -17.56
CA LEU A 182 -17.88 -26.70 -16.86
C LEU A 182 -18.10 -28.16 -16.48
N THR A 183 -17.52 -29.07 -17.26
CA THR A 183 -17.44 -30.48 -16.90
C THR A 183 -16.79 -30.55 -15.53
N ALA A 184 -17.48 -31.14 -14.55
CA ALA A 184 -16.95 -31.33 -13.21
C ALA A 184 -15.54 -31.92 -13.32
N PHE A 185 -14.57 -31.26 -12.68
CA PHE A 185 -13.20 -31.75 -12.64
C PHE A 185 -13.22 -33.22 -12.20
N PRO A 186 -12.52 -34.12 -12.91
CA PRO A 186 -12.37 -35.48 -12.44
C PRO A 186 -11.76 -35.42 -11.04
N LYS A 187 -12.35 -36.14 -10.08
CA LYS A 187 -11.79 -36.23 -8.73
C LYS A 187 -10.36 -36.75 -8.87
N ASP A 188 -9.39 -35.98 -8.41
CA ASP A 188 -8.00 -36.39 -8.39
C ASP A 188 -7.90 -37.71 -7.60
N PRO A 189 -7.34 -38.79 -8.19
CA PRO A 189 -7.18 -40.07 -7.49
C PRO A 189 -6.18 -40.01 -6.34
N PHE A 190 -5.51 -38.86 -6.16
CA PHE A 190 -4.46 -38.62 -5.18
C PHE A 190 -4.85 -37.63 -4.08
N TYR A 191 -6.09 -37.11 -4.09
CA TYR A 191 -6.56 -36.13 -3.10
C TYR A 191 -7.72 -36.69 -2.28
N ASP A 192 -7.40 -37.51 -1.27
CA ASP A 192 -8.30 -37.73 -0.13
C ASP A 192 -8.15 -36.52 0.82
N GLY A 193 -8.95 -35.48 0.58
CA GLY A 193 -9.06 -34.38 1.53
C GLY A 193 -9.58 -34.87 2.88
N PRO A 194 -9.14 -34.31 4.01
CA PRO A 194 -9.65 -34.71 5.32
C PRO A 194 -11.16 -34.47 5.40
N ALA A 195 -11.88 -35.47 5.91
CA ALA A 195 -13.31 -35.43 6.15
C ALA A 195 -13.71 -34.15 6.90
N ALA A 196 -14.68 -33.42 6.36
CA ALA A 196 -15.29 -32.28 7.03
C ALA A 196 -15.79 -32.70 8.43
N PRO A 197 -15.44 -31.98 9.52
CA PRO A 197 -16.02 -32.25 10.81
C PRO A 197 -17.50 -31.84 10.80
N THR A 198 -18.38 -32.83 10.78
CA THR A 198 -19.79 -32.69 11.12
C THR A 198 -19.93 -32.54 12.63
N GLN A 199 -19.80 -31.32 13.14
CA GLN A 199 -20.38 -30.95 14.43
C GLN A 199 -21.08 -29.60 14.31
N PRO A 200 -22.36 -29.50 14.71
CA PRO A 200 -23.01 -28.20 14.82
C PRO A 200 -22.37 -27.45 15.98
N VAL A 201 -21.61 -26.39 15.68
CA VAL A 201 -21.12 -25.47 16.69
C VAL A 201 -22.31 -24.61 17.11
N ASN A 202 -22.94 -24.95 18.24
CA ASN A 202 -23.91 -24.06 18.89
C ASN A 202 -23.13 -22.93 19.56
N ILE A 203 -23.01 -21.79 18.87
CA ILE A 203 -22.42 -20.58 19.42
C ILE A 203 -23.57 -19.79 20.03
N ASP A 204 -23.71 -19.81 21.35
CA ASP A 204 -24.66 -18.96 22.06
C ASP A 204 -24.27 -17.47 21.88
N PRO A 205 -25.09 -16.66 21.18
CA PRO A 205 -24.68 -15.30 20.80
C PRO A 205 -24.81 -14.26 21.94
N PHE A 206 -25.09 -14.66 23.18
CA PHE A 206 -25.35 -13.74 24.30
C PHE A 206 -24.67 -14.09 25.64
N GLY A 207 -23.57 -14.84 25.64
CA GLY A 207 -22.78 -15.13 26.86
C GLY A 207 -21.80 -14.03 27.31
N LEU A 208 -21.91 -12.80 26.78
CA LEU A 208 -20.91 -11.74 26.94
C LEU A 208 -21.16 -10.74 28.10
N PHE A 209 -22.14 -10.97 28.96
CA PHE A 209 -22.40 -10.08 30.10
C PHE A 209 -22.84 -10.87 31.33
N GLU A 210 -21.87 -11.30 32.13
CA GLU A 210 -22.10 -11.55 33.55
C GLU A 210 -21.08 -10.74 34.36
N ALA A 211 -21.57 -9.64 34.92
CA ALA A 211 -20.82 -8.68 35.73
C ALA A 211 -20.51 -9.28 37.10
N ALA A 212 -19.22 -9.45 37.42
CA ALA A 212 -18.77 -9.74 38.78
C ALA A 212 -18.44 -8.42 39.53
N PRO A 213 -18.85 -8.25 40.80
CA PRO A 213 -18.77 -6.98 41.52
C PRO A 213 -17.34 -6.61 41.95
N GLN A 214 -17.03 -5.33 41.80
CA GLN A 214 -15.79 -4.70 42.25
C GLN A 214 -15.61 -4.85 43.78
N ARG A 215 -14.47 -5.40 44.22
CA ARG A 215 -13.97 -5.25 45.58
C ARG A 215 -12.91 -4.16 45.62
N VAL A 216 -13.25 -3.06 46.28
CA VAL A 216 -12.35 -1.93 46.58
C VAL A 216 -11.45 -2.32 47.76
N PRO A 217 -10.11 -2.23 47.68
CA PRO A 217 -9.26 -2.31 48.86
C PRO A 217 -9.17 -0.94 49.58
N PRO A 218 -9.00 -0.92 50.93
CA PRO A 218 -9.15 0.27 51.74
C PRO A 218 -7.96 1.24 51.63
N VAL A 219 -8.30 2.52 51.80
CA VAL A 219 -7.42 3.69 51.94
C VAL A 219 -6.42 3.49 53.09
N ALA A 220 -5.13 3.65 52.80
CA ALA A 220 -4.06 3.79 53.80
C ALA A 220 -3.44 5.19 53.70
N THR A 221 -3.35 5.83 54.86
CA THR A 221 -2.85 7.17 55.18
C THR A 221 -1.42 7.49 54.68
N PRO A 222 -1.08 8.78 54.47
CA PRO A 222 0.23 9.19 53.98
C PRO A 222 1.26 9.25 55.11
N ASN A 223 2.45 8.67 54.90
CA ASN A 223 3.60 8.84 55.79
C ASN A 223 4.69 9.66 55.07
N PRO A 224 5.14 10.81 55.60
CA PRO A 224 6.10 11.68 54.94
C PRO A 224 7.51 11.45 55.48
N ALA A 225 8.36 10.71 54.76
CA ALA A 225 9.81 10.79 54.92
C ALA A 225 10.54 10.01 53.82
N LEU A 226 11.69 10.56 53.42
CA LEU A 226 12.77 9.96 52.62
C LEU A 226 12.68 10.14 51.10
N VAL A 227 12.96 11.39 50.71
CA VAL A 227 14.06 11.73 49.79
C VAL A 227 15.10 10.61 49.71
N HIS A 228 15.41 10.11 48.51
CA HIS A 228 16.77 10.05 47.93
C HIS A 228 16.67 9.56 46.47
N SER A 229 17.24 10.39 45.59
CA SER A 229 17.76 10.10 44.24
C SER A 229 18.08 8.64 43.93
N ARG A 230 17.61 8.14 42.77
CA ARG A 230 18.38 7.25 41.88
C ARG A 230 17.74 7.15 40.50
N VAL A 231 18.60 7.37 39.51
CA VAL A 231 18.54 7.11 38.06
C VAL A 231 17.58 5.98 37.67
N ALA A 232 16.71 6.23 36.68
CA ALA A 232 15.88 5.21 36.04
C ALA A 232 16.66 4.50 34.92
N PRO A 233 17.04 3.21 35.05
CA PRO A 233 17.32 2.38 33.90
C PRO A 233 15.99 1.96 33.26
N GLN A 234 15.91 2.11 31.94
CA GLN A 234 14.76 1.64 31.16
C GLN A 234 14.52 0.16 31.44
N THR A 235 13.32 -0.14 31.93
CA THR A 235 12.87 -1.49 32.23
C THR A 235 12.64 -2.24 30.91
N VAL A 236 13.66 -2.95 30.45
CA VAL A 236 13.49 -4.07 29.51
C VAL A 236 12.53 -5.04 30.20
N ARG A 237 11.35 -5.25 29.58
CA ARG A 237 10.33 -6.16 30.09
C ARG A 237 10.89 -7.59 30.07
N ARG A 238 11.25 -8.09 31.24
CA ARG A 238 11.50 -9.51 31.53
C ARG A 238 10.46 -10.39 30.82
N LEU A 239 10.90 -11.36 30.01
CA LEU A 239 10.03 -12.35 29.41
C LEU A 239 9.72 -13.48 30.40
N GLU A 240 8.83 -13.22 31.36
CA GLU A 240 8.46 -14.19 32.42
C GLU A 240 7.61 -15.38 31.95
N ASN A 241 7.31 -15.50 30.65
CA ASN A 241 6.50 -16.60 30.11
C ASN A 241 7.34 -17.66 29.41
N TYR A 242 7.34 -18.89 29.94
CA TYR A 242 7.98 -20.08 29.35
C TYR A 242 7.57 -20.31 27.88
N GLN A 243 6.30 -20.02 27.56
CA GLN A 243 5.77 -20.05 26.19
C GLN A 243 6.52 -19.10 25.24
N THR A 244 6.90 -17.92 25.72
CA THR A 244 7.61 -16.93 24.90
C THR A 244 9.07 -17.32 24.70
N ARG A 245 9.71 -17.93 25.70
CA ARG A 245 11.07 -18.50 25.58
C ARG A 245 11.13 -19.61 24.54
N THR A 246 10.17 -20.54 24.55
CA THR A 246 10.10 -21.62 23.54
C THR A 246 9.85 -21.08 22.13
N LEU A 247 8.99 -20.06 21.99
CA LEU A 247 8.74 -19.42 20.70
C LEU A 247 9.97 -18.70 20.15
N VAL A 248 10.69 -17.96 21.00
CA VAL A 248 11.91 -17.24 20.61
C VAL A 248 13.00 -18.23 20.18
N LEU A 249 13.22 -19.30 20.94
CA LEU A 249 14.19 -20.35 20.60
C LEU A 249 13.79 -21.09 19.31
N GLY A 250 12.50 -21.38 19.12
CA GLY A 250 11.97 -21.99 17.90
C GLY A 250 12.18 -21.11 16.67
N LEU A 251 11.99 -19.80 16.81
CA LEU A 251 12.19 -18.82 15.74
C LEU A 251 13.67 -18.70 15.35
N ILE A 252 14.58 -18.66 16.33
CA ILE A 252 16.03 -18.64 16.10
C ILE A 252 16.48 -19.89 15.33
N ARG A 253 16.00 -21.08 15.73
CA ARG A 253 16.30 -22.35 15.01
C ARG A 253 15.71 -22.38 13.60
N LEU A 254 14.52 -21.81 13.41
CA LEU A 254 13.89 -21.70 12.09
C LEU A 254 14.73 -20.83 11.14
N PHE A 255 15.26 -19.72 11.64
CA PHE A 255 16.11 -18.82 10.87
C PHE A 255 17.49 -19.44 10.54
N GLN A 256 18.06 -20.23 11.45
CA GLN A 256 19.27 -21.02 11.19
C GLN A 256 19.04 -22.05 10.07
N ARG A 257 17.91 -22.78 10.12
CA ARG A 257 17.58 -23.81 9.09
C ARG A 257 17.36 -23.21 7.70
N ARG A 258 16.94 -21.95 7.63
CA ARG A 258 16.80 -21.20 6.38
C ARG A 258 18.07 -20.48 5.92
N GLY A 259 19.18 -20.62 6.67
CA GLY A 259 20.48 -20.00 6.32
C GLY A 259 20.48 -18.48 6.40
N ILE A 260 19.55 -17.90 7.16
CA ILE A 260 19.42 -16.43 7.32
C ILE A 260 20.40 -15.91 8.38
N ILE A 261 20.77 -16.75 9.35
CA ILE A 261 21.69 -16.43 10.45
C ILE A 261 22.90 -17.37 10.34
N GLY A 262 24.11 -16.81 10.33
CA GLY A 262 25.36 -17.58 10.33
C GLY A 262 25.66 -18.23 11.69
N GLN A 263 26.50 -19.27 11.73
CA GLN A 263 26.81 -19.97 12.99
C GLN A 263 27.46 -19.07 14.05
N ASP A 264 28.30 -18.12 13.65
CA ASP A 264 28.97 -17.18 14.56
C ASP A 264 27.98 -16.17 15.17
N GLU A 265 26.99 -15.75 14.38
CA GLU A 265 25.96 -14.79 14.76
C GLU A 265 24.93 -15.41 15.71
N LEU A 266 24.65 -16.71 15.55
CA LEU A 266 23.82 -17.51 16.46
C LEU A 266 24.47 -17.60 17.85
N GLN A 267 25.78 -17.84 17.91
CA GLN A 267 26.49 -17.96 19.20
C GLN A 267 26.48 -16.63 19.96
N HIS A 268 26.67 -15.51 19.27
CA HIS A 268 26.58 -14.18 19.87
C HIS A 268 25.18 -13.84 20.37
N LEU A 269 24.13 -14.17 19.60
CA LEU A 269 22.74 -13.93 20.01
C LEU A 269 22.36 -14.76 21.24
N LEU A 270 22.75 -16.03 21.28
CA LEU A 270 22.51 -16.91 22.43
C LEU A 270 23.30 -16.44 23.66
N LEU A 271 24.55 -16.01 23.49
CA LEU A 271 25.37 -15.49 24.59
C LEU A 271 24.75 -14.22 25.20
N ASN A 272 24.32 -13.27 24.35
CA ASN A 272 23.66 -12.04 24.81
C ASN A 272 22.35 -12.33 25.56
N LEU A 273 21.59 -13.34 25.14
CA LEU A 273 20.36 -13.76 25.82
C LEU A 273 20.64 -14.42 27.17
N ILE A 274 21.76 -15.15 27.32
CA ILE A 274 22.21 -15.73 28.60
C ILE A 274 22.73 -14.62 29.55
N GLU A 275 23.55 -13.69 29.06
CA GLU A 275 24.09 -12.57 29.84
C GLU A 275 22.98 -11.62 30.32
N ALA A 276 21.92 -11.46 29.53
CA ALA A 276 20.71 -10.73 29.94
C ALA A 276 19.86 -11.48 30.99
N GLY A 277 20.19 -12.74 31.30
CA GLY A 277 19.45 -13.59 32.24
C GLY A 277 18.09 -14.08 31.71
N GLU A 278 17.85 -13.93 30.41
CA GLU A 278 16.58 -14.28 29.74
C GLU A 278 16.50 -15.78 29.42
N ILE A 279 17.65 -16.46 29.25
CA ILE A 279 17.76 -17.91 29.07
C ILE A 279 18.82 -18.52 30.00
N LYS A 280 18.66 -19.82 30.33
CA LYS A 280 19.57 -20.57 31.20
C LYS A 280 20.63 -21.27 30.33
N ASP A 281 21.87 -21.40 30.83
CA ASP A 281 23.00 -21.99 30.07
C ASP A 281 22.71 -23.42 29.54
N ASP A 282 21.81 -24.15 30.20
CA ASP A 282 21.34 -25.50 29.82
C ASP A 282 20.61 -25.54 28.45
N ASP A 283 20.05 -24.42 27.96
CA ASP A 283 19.33 -24.37 26.69
C ASP A 283 20.25 -24.43 25.45
N ARG A 284 21.57 -24.49 25.67
CA ARG A 284 22.58 -24.61 24.60
C ARG A 284 22.56 -25.96 23.90
N VAL A 285 22.00 -27.00 24.50
CA VAL A 285 22.12 -28.38 24.00
C VAL A 285 20.75 -29.01 23.79
N GLY A 286 20.38 -29.14 22.51
CA GLY A 286 19.20 -29.89 22.05
C GLY A 286 18.90 -29.63 20.60
#